data_AF-A0A1L7LL82-F1
#
_entry.id   AF-A0A1L7LL82-F1
#
_cell.length_a   1.000
_cell.length_b   1.000
_cell.length_c   1.000
_cell.angle_alpha   90.00
_cell.angle_beta   90.00
_cell.angle_gamma   90.00
#
_symmetry.space_group_name_H-M   'P 1'
#
loop_
_entity.id
_entity.type
_entity.pdbx_description
1 polymer ?
#
loop_
_entity_poly.entity_id
_entity_poly.type
_entity_poly.pdbx_seq_one_letter_code
_entity_poly.pdbx_strand_id
1 'polypeptide(L)'
;MRDKSKDNRGWILDVLSCVDRLPTKDFSLKEMYNFENYFKNLHPDNHNIQAKIRQQLQILRDKGLIEFIGRGRYRKIPIQEV
;
A
#
# COMPACT_ATOMS: atom_id res chain seq x y z
N MET A 1 25.00 -7.45 -2.18
CA MET A 1 24.28 -6.19 -2.48
C MET A 1 22.79 -6.50 -2.42
N ARG A 2 22.07 -6.04 -1.39
CA ARG A 2 20.60 -6.26 -1.29
C ARG A 2 19.95 -5.42 -2.37
N ASP A 3 19.43 -6.08 -3.38
CA ASP A 3 18.86 -5.49 -4.58
C ASP A 3 17.60 -4.69 -4.19
N LYS A 4 17.69 -3.35 -4.17
CA LYS A 4 16.58 -2.44 -3.80
C LYS A 4 15.31 -2.70 -4.63
N SER A 5 15.47 -3.31 -5.80
CA SER A 5 14.35 -3.69 -6.67
C SER A 5 13.48 -4.81 -6.08
N LYS A 6 14.07 -5.76 -5.34
CA LYS A 6 13.32 -6.88 -4.71
C LYS A 6 12.53 -6.42 -3.50
N ASP A 7 13.13 -5.55 -2.67
CA ASP A 7 12.47 -4.97 -1.50
C ASP A 7 11.24 -4.15 -1.90
N ASN A 8 11.37 -3.31 -2.94
CA ASN A 8 10.25 -2.50 -3.39
C ASN A 8 9.11 -3.35 -3.99
N ARG A 9 9.41 -4.46 -4.66
CA ARG A 9 8.36 -5.40 -5.12
C ARG A 9 7.64 -6.08 -3.95
N GLY A 10 8.36 -6.46 -2.89
CA GLY A 10 7.76 -7.03 -1.67
C GLY A 10 6.77 -6.05 -1.04
N TRP A 11 7.19 -4.82 -0.82
CA TRP A 11 6.34 -3.76 -0.25
C TRP A 11 5.09 -3.47 -1.08
N ILE A 12 5.18 -3.43 -2.42
CA ILE A 12 4.01 -3.20 -3.28
C ILE A 12 2.98 -4.32 -3.09
N LEU A 13 3.43 -5.58 -3.09
CA LEU A 13 2.54 -6.74 -2.94
C LEU A 13 1.91 -6.80 -1.54
N ASP A 14 2.69 -6.52 -0.50
CA ASP A 14 2.20 -6.49 0.88
C ASP A 14 1.13 -5.41 1.06
N VAL A 15 1.39 -4.20 0.54
CA VAL A 15 0.43 -3.09 0.59
C VAL A 15 -0.82 -3.39 -0.23
N LEU A 16 -0.69 -3.98 -1.41
CA LEU A 16 -1.82 -4.41 -2.21
C LEU A 16 -2.67 -5.46 -1.47
N SER A 17 -2.04 -6.45 -0.84
CA SER A 17 -2.74 -7.45 -0.01
C SER A 17 -3.50 -6.80 1.15
N CYS A 18 -2.90 -5.82 1.83
CA CYS A 18 -3.58 -5.07 2.88
C CYS A 18 -4.77 -4.27 2.36
N VAL A 19 -4.61 -3.60 1.20
CA VAL A 19 -5.71 -2.90 0.54
C VAL A 19 -6.83 -3.89 0.22
N ASP A 20 -6.54 -5.04 -0.37
CA ASP A 20 -7.54 -6.06 -0.73
C ASP A 20 -8.31 -6.60 0.49
N ARG A 21 -7.65 -6.76 1.63
CA ARG A 21 -8.28 -7.18 2.90
C ARG A 21 -9.30 -6.18 3.45
N LEU A 22 -9.23 -4.90 3.06
CA LEU A 22 -10.21 -3.92 3.50
C LEU A 22 -11.58 -4.24 2.88
N PRO A 23 -12.67 -4.28 3.66
CA PRO A 23 -13.96 -4.76 3.18
C PRO A 23 -14.62 -3.80 2.18
N THR A 24 -14.22 -2.53 2.20
CA THR A 24 -14.81 -1.47 1.40
C THR A 24 -13.99 -1.18 0.14
N LYS A 25 -14.68 -0.68 -0.89
CA LYS A 25 -14.05 -0.16 -2.11
C LYS A 25 -13.24 1.11 -1.83
N ASP A 26 -13.76 1.95 -0.94
CA ASP A 26 -13.11 3.19 -0.52
C ASP A 26 -12.44 2.97 0.83
N PHE A 27 -11.21 3.42 0.98
CA PHE A 27 -10.44 3.29 2.21
C PHE A 27 -9.63 4.55 2.51
N SER A 28 -9.19 4.68 3.75
CA SER A 28 -8.40 5.80 4.23
C SER A 28 -6.96 5.39 4.50
N LEU A 29 -6.07 6.36 4.42
CA LEU A 29 -4.68 6.24 4.85
C LEU A 29 -4.59 5.81 6.32
N LYS A 30 -5.55 6.24 7.15
CA LYS A 30 -5.62 5.87 8.56
C LYS A 30 -5.90 4.38 8.74
N GLU A 31 -6.79 3.79 7.92
CA GLU A 31 -7.02 2.35 7.91
C GLU A 31 -5.75 1.58 7.50
N MET A 32 -4.97 2.12 6.56
CA MET A 32 -3.67 1.53 6.21
C MET A 32 -2.67 1.57 7.36
N TYR A 33 -2.69 2.62 8.19
CA TYR A 33 -1.84 2.70 9.39
C TYR A 33 -2.21 1.67 10.47
N ASN A 34 -3.42 1.10 10.47
CA ASN A 34 -3.75 0.00 11.36
C ASN A 34 -2.91 -1.26 11.06
N PHE A 35 -2.35 -1.38 9.85
CA PHE A 35 -1.43 -2.45 9.47
C PHE A 35 0.05 -2.12 9.79
N GLU A 36 0.35 -1.01 10.47
CA GLU A 36 1.73 -0.60 10.78
C GLU A 36 2.53 -1.70 11.51
N ASN A 37 1.94 -2.32 12.53
CA ASN A 37 2.58 -3.43 13.24
C ASN A 37 2.80 -4.65 12.34
N TYR A 38 1.88 -4.91 11.42
CA TYR A 38 2.03 -6.00 10.44
C TYR A 38 3.21 -5.74 9.50
N PHE A 39 3.32 -4.54 8.94
CA PHE A 39 4.45 -4.15 8.10
C PHE A 39 5.77 -4.11 8.88
N LYS A 40 5.77 -3.70 10.15
CA LYS A 40 6.97 -3.71 11.00
C LYS A 40 7.49 -5.13 11.24
N ASN A 41 6.60 -6.11 11.38
CA ASN A 41 7.00 -7.51 11.54
C ASN A 41 7.55 -8.10 10.23
N LEU A 42 6.98 -7.73 9.08
CA LEU A 42 7.48 -8.16 7.77
C LEU A 42 8.81 -7.48 7.39
N HIS A 43 8.96 -6.22 7.74
CA HIS A 43 10.08 -5.36 7.36
C HIS A 43 10.72 -4.70 8.60
N PRO A 44 11.34 -5.48 9.49
CA PRO A 44 11.85 -4.99 10.79
C PRO A 44 12.96 -3.95 10.65
N ASP A 45 13.70 -3.97 9.53
CA ASP A 45 14.78 -3.01 9.25
C ASP A 45 14.27 -1.58 8.92
N ASN A 46 12.96 -1.40 8.71
CA ASN A 46 12.38 -0.12 8.31
C ASN A 46 11.76 0.63 9.51
N HIS A 47 12.40 1.73 9.90
CA HIS A 47 11.96 2.57 11.01
C HIS A 47 10.84 3.57 10.65
N ASN A 48 10.51 3.72 9.36
CA ASN A 48 9.58 4.73 8.84
C ASN A 48 8.41 4.09 8.09
N ILE A 49 7.71 3.15 8.73
CA ILE A 49 6.65 2.33 8.13
C ILE A 49 5.55 3.19 7.50
N GLN A 50 5.00 4.18 8.21
CA GLN A 50 3.94 5.05 7.67
C GLN A 50 4.38 5.81 6.41
N ALA A 51 5.64 6.28 6.37
CA ALA A 51 6.19 6.95 5.20
C ALA A 51 6.31 5.97 4.02
N LYS A 52 6.73 4.74 4.30
CA LYS A 52 6.82 3.69 3.29
C LYS A 52 5.45 3.31 2.74
N ILE A 53 4.43 3.16 3.59
CA ILE A 53 3.03 2.93 3.18
C ILE A 53 2.58 4.04 2.22
N ARG A 54 2.79 5.32 2.58
CA ARG A 54 2.44 6.45 1.69
C ARG A 54 3.15 6.36 0.34
N GLN A 55 4.45 6.04 0.34
CA GLN A 55 5.23 5.87 -0.89
C GLN A 55 4.64 4.74 -1.76
N GLN A 56 4.28 3.59 -1.17
CA GLN A 56 3.72 2.48 -1.93
C GLN A 56 2.32 2.78 -2.47
N LEU A 57 1.46 3.45 -1.70
CA LEU A 57 0.15 3.89 -2.17
C LEU A 57 0.27 4.86 -3.37
N GLN A 58 1.25 5.76 -3.36
CA GLN A 58 1.53 6.62 -4.51
C GLN A 58 1.91 5.78 -5.75
N ILE A 59 2.77 4.77 -5.59
CA ILE A 59 3.14 3.87 -6.69
C ILE A 59 1.91 3.09 -7.21
N LEU A 60 1.06 2.56 -6.32
CA LEU A 60 -0.17 1.85 -6.71
C LEU A 60 -1.14 2.77 -7.46
N ARG A 61 -1.23 4.04 -7.04
CA ARG A 61 -2.02 5.07 -7.71
C ARG A 61 -1.48 5.35 -9.12
N ASP A 62 -0.17 5.56 -9.22
CA ASP A 62 0.47 5.87 -10.51
C ASP A 62 0.39 4.70 -11.49
N LYS A 63 0.21 3.47 -10.97
CA LYS A 63 -0.06 2.25 -11.75
C LYS A 63 -1.54 2.04 -12.12
N GLY A 64 -2.46 2.89 -11.66
CA GLY A 64 -3.89 2.76 -11.92
C GLY A 64 -4.57 1.59 -11.17
N LEU A 65 -3.97 1.11 -10.07
CA LEU A 65 -4.58 0.06 -9.22
C LEU A 65 -5.49 0.65 -8.14
N ILE A 66 -5.19 1.87 -7.70
CA ILE A 66 -6.02 2.64 -6.78
C ILE A 66 -6.16 4.08 -7.27
N GLU A 67 -7.21 4.75 -6.85
CA GLU A 67 -7.47 6.16 -7.14
C GLU A 67 -7.35 6.98 -5.85
N PHE A 68 -6.72 8.15 -5.90
CA PHE A 68 -6.73 9.08 -4.77
C PHE A 68 -7.92 10.03 -4.88
N ILE A 69 -8.88 9.89 -3.98
CA ILE A 69 -10.14 10.67 -3.99
C ILE A 69 -10.09 11.90 -3.07
N GLY A 70 -8.96 12.16 -2.40
CA GLY A 70 -8.73 13.36 -1.58
C GLY A 70 -8.75 13.13 -0.07
N ARG A 71 -8.17 14.08 0.69
CA ARG A 71 -8.13 14.07 2.18
C ARG A 71 -7.59 12.77 2.80
N GLY A 72 -6.59 12.15 2.16
CA GLY A 72 -6.03 10.88 2.60
C GLY A 72 -6.94 9.68 2.37
N ARG A 73 -7.93 9.79 1.48
CA ARG A 73 -8.78 8.68 1.05
C ARG A 73 -8.41 8.19 -0.34
N TYR A 74 -8.59 6.90 -0.53
CA TYR A 74 -8.28 6.15 -1.74
C TYR A 74 -9.46 5.26 -2.10
N ARG A 75 -9.52 4.83 -3.36
CA ARG A 75 -10.52 3.93 -3.90
C ARG A 75 -9.85 2.82 -4.68
N LYS A 76 -10.26 1.57 -4.45
CA LYS A 76 -9.82 0.43 -5.24
C LYS A 76 -10.37 0.54 -6.66
N ILE A 77 -9.50 0.39 -7.65
CA ILE A 77 -9.92 0.32 -9.05
C ILE A 77 -10.19 -1.15 -9.36
N PRO A 78 -11.43 -1.55 -9.71
CA PRO A 78 -11.68 -2.89 -10.22
C PRO A 78 -10.90 -3.05 -11.51
N ILE A 79 -10.07 -4.09 -11.60
CA ILE A 79 -9.42 -4.46 -12.85
C ILE A 79 -10.57 -4.82 -13.80
N GLN A 80 -10.84 -3.94 -14.78
CA GLN A 80 -11.72 -4.30 -15.88
C GLN A 80 -11.00 -5.37 -16.68
N GLU A 81 -11.55 -6.58 -16.73
CA GLU A 81 -11.20 -7.56 -17.76
C GLU A 81 -11.51 -6.90 -19.11
N VAL A 82 -10.46 -6.69 -19.90
CA VAL A 82 -10.58 -6.40 -21.34
C VAL A 82 -10.86 -7.70 -22.05
#